data_AF-A0A1G2KP37-F1
#
_entry.id   AF-A0A1G2KP37-F1
#
_cell.length_a   1.000
_cell.length_b   1.000
_cell.length_c   1.000
_cell.angle_alpha   90.00
_cell.angle_beta   90.00
_cell.angle_gamma   90.00
#
_symmetry.space_group_name_H-M   'P 1'
#
loop_
_entity.id
_entity.type
_entity.pdbx_description
1 polymer ?
#
loop_
_entity_poly.entity_id
_entity_poly.type
_entity_poly.pdbx_seq_one_letter_code
_entity_poly.pdbx_strand_id
1 'polypeptide(L)'
;MKGDAGAYANMFTTTPGEKQKIVVRDDSLVYGEANNWERSIGFVKAPLRERISPTVLLEFLPQFSTMNVESEAATLVSFMDVVSKYYDFEWQTMCGIPAVRLEGTAKDWELLRDGARLLARRFPPLAGYFNDLVPVLDALAAAAAGVPVRNSFWKSLYKFNEGSGGPYVGGWITAFFAYLKDGGLGVPQMRSEFNWERERVFGGLTTDMFPPHVSKVDFVWDYYGTELLMSFAGGILGIDLDDGFLRPRLGIAVVERGRE
;
A
#
# COMPACT_ATOMS: atom_id res chain seq x y z
N MET A 1 40.16 -19.65 0.76
CA MET A 1 39.43 -18.93 1.83
C MET A 1 38.42 -19.80 2.57
N LYS A 2 37.48 -20.50 1.91
CA LYS A 2 36.49 -21.33 2.64
C LYS A 2 37.06 -22.44 3.55
N GLY A 3 38.24 -22.98 3.22
CA GLY A 3 38.91 -24.02 4.01
C GLY A 3 39.54 -23.53 5.32
N ASP A 4 39.76 -22.21 5.46
CA ASP A 4 40.28 -21.58 6.68
C ASP A 4 39.74 -20.15 6.75
N ALA A 5 38.44 -20.04 7.04
CA ALA A 5 37.78 -18.74 7.14
C ALA A 5 38.31 -17.92 8.33
N GLY A 6 38.88 -18.55 9.36
CA GLY A 6 39.44 -17.87 10.52
C GLY A 6 40.66 -17.02 10.16
N ALA A 7 41.57 -17.56 9.34
CA ALA A 7 42.82 -16.88 8.97
C ALA A 7 42.61 -15.55 8.21
N TYR A 8 41.50 -15.40 7.48
CA TYR A 8 41.24 -14.23 6.62
C TYR A 8 40.07 -13.37 7.08
N ALA A 9 39.47 -13.68 8.23
CA ALA A 9 38.23 -13.03 8.66
C ALA A 9 38.37 -11.50 8.79
N ASN A 10 39.52 -11.01 9.26
CA ASN A 10 39.77 -9.57 9.43
C ASN A 10 39.73 -8.76 8.12
N MET A 11 39.80 -9.42 6.95
CA MET A 11 39.63 -8.76 5.65
C MET A 11 38.16 -8.48 5.33
N PHE A 12 37.25 -9.30 5.87
CA PHE A 12 35.84 -9.31 5.48
C PHE A 12 34.89 -8.96 6.61
N THR A 13 35.28 -9.12 7.87
CA THR A 13 34.41 -8.87 9.02
C THR A 13 35.22 -8.45 10.26
N THR A 14 34.58 -7.70 11.15
CA THR A 14 35.09 -7.40 12.49
C THR A 14 34.58 -8.38 13.55
N THR A 15 33.66 -9.30 13.19
CA THR A 15 33.03 -10.29 14.07
C THR A 15 33.27 -11.72 13.56
N PRO A 16 34.52 -12.22 13.54
CA PRO A 16 34.86 -13.54 12.97
C PRO A 16 34.08 -14.73 13.56
N GLY A 17 33.63 -14.62 14.81
CA GLY A 17 32.87 -15.67 15.51
C GLY A 17 31.35 -15.61 15.31
N GLU A 18 30.84 -14.57 14.65
CA GLU A 18 29.40 -14.34 14.51
C GLU A 18 29.07 -13.90 13.08
N LYS A 19 28.21 -14.69 12.42
CA LYS A 19 27.66 -14.30 11.12
C LYS A 19 26.75 -13.09 11.27
N GLN A 20 26.98 -12.08 10.46
CA GLN A 20 26.14 -10.90 10.38
C GLN A 20 25.14 -11.02 9.23
N LYS A 21 24.03 -10.29 9.30
CA LYS A 21 23.05 -10.26 8.22
C LYS A 21 23.33 -9.12 7.24
N ILE A 22 23.31 -9.44 5.94
CA ILE A 22 23.23 -8.50 4.82
C ILE A 22 21.79 -8.51 4.33
N VAL A 23 21.09 -7.40 4.53
CA VAL A 23 19.71 -7.24 4.06
C VAL A 23 19.73 -6.40 2.78
N VAL A 24 19.11 -6.93 1.73
CA VAL A 24 18.91 -6.24 0.45
C VAL A 24 17.42 -6.01 0.28
N ARG A 25 17.00 -4.75 0.08
CA ARG A 25 15.62 -4.42 -0.24
C ARG A 25 15.44 -4.27 -1.75
N ASP A 26 14.49 -5.01 -2.31
CA ASP A 26 14.09 -4.86 -3.71
C ASP A 26 12.58 -5.10 -3.85
N ASP A 27 11.81 -4.02 -3.80
CA ASP A 27 10.35 -4.08 -3.89
C ASP A 27 9.85 -4.36 -5.31
N SER A 28 10.74 -4.50 -6.31
CA SER A 28 10.37 -4.84 -7.69
C SER A 28 10.27 -6.35 -7.94
N LEU A 29 10.67 -7.18 -6.98
CA LEU A 29 10.61 -8.63 -7.10
C LEU A 29 9.18 -9.15 -6.90
N VAL A 30 8.72 -9.98 -7.84
CA VAL A 30 7.39 -10.63 -7.80
C VAL A 30 7.55 -12.14 -7.80
N TYR A 31 6.96 -12.82 -6.81
CA TYR A 31 7.02 -14.28 -6.70
C TYR A 31 6.26 -14.96 -7.85
N GLY A 32 6.90 -15.92 -8.51
CA GLY A 32 6.30 -16.66 -9.64
C GLY A 32 6.45 -15.97 -11.00
N GLU A 33 7.05 -14.78 -11.05
CA GLU A 33 7.29 -14.04 -12.29
C GLU A 33 8.77 -14.01 -12.70
N ALA A 34 9.01 -13.64 -13.95
CA ALA A 34 10.36 -13.37 -14.45
C ALA A 34 10.87 -12.05 -13.86
N ASN A 35 11.81 -12.15 -12.91
CA ASN A 35 12.43 -11.01 -12.27
C ASN A 35 13.76 -10.63 -12.94
N ASN A 36 14.13 -9.36 -12.87
CA ASN A 36 15.46 -8.88 -13.26
C ASN A 36 16.46 -9.13 -12.12
N TRP A 37 16.93 -10.37 -12.02
CA TRP A 37 17.83 -10.81 -10.94
C TRP A 37 19.17 -10.12 -10.99
N GLU A 38 19.69 -9.81 -12.18
CA GLU A 38 20.98 -9.17 -12.34
C GLU A 38 20.98 -7.76 -11.72
N ARG A 39 19.89 -7.00 -11.93
CA ARG A 39 19.67 -5.72 -11.26
C ARG A 39 19.55 -5.90 -9.74
N SER A 40 18.76 -6.87 -9.30
CA SER A 40 18.51 -7.12 -7.87
C SER A 40 19.78 -7.51 -7.10
N ILE A 41 20.59 -8.40 -7.69
CA ILE A 41 21.90 -8.79 -7.17
C ILE A 41 22.79 -7.56 -7.02
N GLY A 42 22.74 -6.63 -7.99
CA GLY A 42 23.46 -5.36 -7.94
C GLY A 42 23.22 -4.53 -6.67
N PHE A 43 22.05 -4.64 -6.02
CA PHE A 43 21.73 -3.89 -4.80
C PHE A 43 22.54 -4.34 -3.57
N VAL A 44 23.15 -5.53 -3.59
CA VAL A 44 24.01 -6.02 -2.50
C VAL A 44 25.28 -5.16 -2.33
N LYS A 45 25.70 -4.42 -3.36
CA LYS A 45 26.92 -3.58 -3.33
C LYS A 45 26.88 -2.55 -2.21
N ALA A 46 25.72 -1.94 -1.95
CA ALA A 46 25.58 -0.91 -0.92
C ALA A 46 25.83 -1.46 0.50
N PRO A 47 25.08 -2.48 0.99
CA PRO A 47 25.30 -3.02 2.33
C PRO A 47 26.66 -3.71 2.51
N LEU A 48 27.28 -4.22 1.44
CA LEU A 48 28.66 -4.73 1.50
C LEU A 48 29.69 -3.62 1.74
N ARG A 49 29.53 -2.44 1.12
CA ARG A 49 30.42 -1.27 1.34
C ARG A 49 30.36 -0.72 2.76
N GLU A 50 29.28 -0.94 3.48
CA GLU A 50 29.16 -0.56 4.88
C GLU A 50 29.96 -1.47 5.82
N ARG A 51 30.34 -2.67 5.37
CA ARG A 51 30.94 -3.72 6.22
C ARG A 51 32.33 -4.12 5.80
N ILE A 52 32.65 -4.02 4.51
CA ILE A 52 33.92 -4.43 3.92
C ILE A 52 34.61 -3.19 3.38
N SER A 53 35.90 -3.05 3.67
CA SER A 53 36.67 -1.88 3.26
C SER A 53 36.64 -1.68 1.73
N PRO A 54 36.63 -0.44 1.23
CA PRO A 54 36.66 -0.16 -0.20
C PRO A 54 37.84 -0.83 -0.93
N THR A 55 39.01 -0.93 -0.28
CA THR A 55 40.19 -1.59 -0.83
C THR A 55 39.94 -3.07 -1.11
N VAL A 56 39.43 -3.81 -0.11
CA VAL A 56 39.11 -5.23 -0.29
C VAL A 56 38.02 -5.41 -1.34
N LEU A 57 36.99 -4.56 -1.36
CA LEU A 57 35.96 -4.65 -2.39
C LEU A 57 36.52 -4.42 -3.80
N LEU A 58 37.45 -3.48 -3.99
CA LEU A 58 38.08 -3.25 -5.29
C LEU A 58 38.97 -4.43 -5.74
N GLU A 59 39.68 -5.06 -4.81
CA GLU A 59 40.52 -6.23 -5.09
C GLU A 59 39.70 -7.45 -5.51
N PHE A 60 38.51 -7.63 -4.93
CA PHE A 60 37.64 -8.78 -5.21
C PHE A 60 36.56 -8.53 -6.27
N LEU A 61 36.21 -7.28 -6.53
CA LEU A 61 35.21 -6.86 -7.53
C LEU A 61 35.85 -5.91 -8.56
N PRO A 62 36.88 -6.35 -9.30
CA PRO A 62 37.51 -5.52 -10.33
C PRO A 62 36.52 -5.18 -11.45
N GLN A 63 36.68 -4.00 -12.04
CA GLN A 63 35.90 -3.56 -13.20
C GLN A 63 36.68 -3.82 -14.48
N PHE A 64 36.14 -4.64 -15.37
CA PHE A 64 36.72 -4.92 -16.67
C PHE A 64 35.99 -4.15 -17.78
N SER A 65 36.72 -3.72 -18.81
CA SER A 65 36.15 -2.99 -19.95
C SER A 65 35.12 -3.80 -20.76
N THR A 66 35.10 -5.12 -20.60
CA THR A 66 34.17 -6.05 -21.26
C THR A 66 33.03 -6.51 -20.36
N MET A 67 32.92 -5.99 -19.13
CA MET A 67 31.83 -6.37 -18.24
C MET A 67 30.48 -5.89 -18.77
N ASN A 68 29.53 -6.81 -18.81
CA ASN A 68 28.10 -6.55 -18.97
C ASN A 68 27.36 -6.84 -17.64
N VAL A 69 26.04 -6.62 -17.64
CA VAL A 69 25.21 -6.75 -16.43
C VAL A 69 25.27 -8.19 -15.87
N GLU A 70 25.31 -9.19 -16.74
CA GLU A 70 25.37 -10.62 -16.38
C GLU A 70 26.71 -10.97 -15.72
N SER A 71 27.82 -10.55 -16.34
CA SER A 71 29.16 -10.78 -15.78
C SER A 71 29.37 -10.04 -14.47
N GLU A 72 28.83 -8.82 -14.32
CA GLU A 72 28.89 -8.08 -13.07
C GLU A 72 28.09 -8.79 -11.96
N ALA A 73 26.87 -9.26 -12.26
CA ALA A 73 26.08 -10.04 -11.32
C ALA A 73 26.79 -11.35 -10.93
N ALA A 74 27.38 -12.07 -11.89
CA ALA A 74 28.14 -13.29 -11.62
C ALA A 74 29.38 -13.05 -10.74
N THR A 75 30.10 -11.94 -10.95
CA THR A 75 31.23 -11.54 -10.09
C THR A 75 30.76 -11.20 -8.67
N LEU A 76 29.63 -10.50 -8.51
CA LEU A 76 29.05 -10.23 -7.19
C LEU A 76 28.64 -11.50 -6.47
N VAL A 77 27.95 -12.43 -7.15
CA VAL A 77 27.57 -13.73 -6.58
C VAL A 77 28.82 -14.51 -6.14
N SER A 78 29.87 -14.50 -6.95
CA SER A 78 31.15 -15.14 -6.61
C SER A 78 31.77 -14.54 -5.35
N PHE A 79 31.72 -13.21 -5.19
CA PHE A 79 32.20 -12.56 -3.98
C PHE A 79 31.29 -12.83 -2.76
N MET A 80 29.97 -12.82 -2.93
CA MET A 80 29.02 -13.22 -1.90
C MET A 80 29.32 -14.64 -1.41
N ASP A 81 29.68 -15.55 -2.31
CA ASP A 81 30.09 -16.91 -1.98
C ASP A 81 31.39 -16.96 -1.14
N VAL A 82 32.38 -16.12 -1.47
CA VAL A 82 33.61 -15.95 -0.68
C VAL A 82 33.30 -15.53 0.75
N VAL A 83 32.41 -14.54 0.93
CA VAL A 83 32.11 -13.96 2.25
C VAL A 83 30.94 -14.64 2.97
N SER A 84 30.34 -15.66 2.37
CA SER A 84 29.18 -16.42 2.90
C SER A 84 29.42 -17.10 4.25
N LYS A 85 30.67 -17.21 4.71
CA LYS A 85 31.00 -17.70 6.06
C LYS A 85 30.83 -16.63 7.15
N TYR A 86 30.86 -15.36 6.78
CA TYR A 86 30.73 -14.21 7.68
C TYR A 86 29.38 -13.52 7.56
N TYR A 87 28.68 -13.73 6.44
CA TYR A 87 27.40 -13.10 6.16
C TYR A 87 26.31 -14.11 5.81
N ASP A 88 25.12 -13.87 6.34
CA ASP A 88 23.87 -14.41 5.82
C ASP A 88 23.18 -13.33 4.99
N PHE A 89 22.72 -13.72 3.81
CA PHE A 89 22.15 -12.83 2.82
C PHE A 89 20.63 -12.98 2.81
N GLU A 90 19.91 -11.87 2.95
CA GLU A 90 18.45 -11.84 2.95
C GLU A 90 17.94 -10.78 1.96
N TRP A 91 17.12 -11.22 1.02
CA TRP A 91 16.37 -10.33 0.13
C TRP A 91 14.98 -10.08 0.71
N GLN A 92 14.63 -8.82 0.88
CA GLN A 92 13.34 -8.38 1.41
C GLN A 92 12.59 -7.56 0.36
N THR A 93 11.31 -7.86 0.22
CA THR A 93 10.32 -7.03 -0.46
C THR A 93 9.46 -6.36 0.59
N MET A 94 9.28 -5.06 0.49
CA MET A 94 8.34 -4.29 1.31
C MET A 94 7.18 -3.83 0.45
N CYS A 95 6.01 -3.74 1.07
CA CYS A 95 4.80 -3.20 0.46
C CYS A 95 4.58 -1.77 0.95
N GLY A 96 3.91 -0.96 0.13
CA GLY A 96 3.61 0.42 0.49
C GLY A 96 2.86 1.15 -0.62
N ILE A 97 2.39 2.35 -0.29
CA ILE A 97 1.76 3.28 -1.23
C ILE A 97 2.82 4.35 -1.54
N PRO A 98 3.52 4.26 -2.69
CA PRO A 98 4.68 5.11 -2.97
C PRO A 98 4.29 6.57 -3.26
N ALA A 99 3.10 6.78 -3.80
CA ALA A 99 2.56 8.10 -4.12
C ALA A 99 1.03 8.08 -4.09
N VAL A 100 0.43 9.22 -3.78
CA VAL A 100 -1.01 9.46 -3.87
C VAL A 100 -1.22 10.68 -4.75
N ARG A 101 -2.06 10.53 -5.77
CA ARG A 101 -2.47 11.62 -6.65
C ARG A 101 -3.91 12.02 -6.29
N LEU A 102 -4.11 13.26 -5.88
CA LEU A 102 -5.45 13.83 -5.74
C LEU A 102 -5.87 14.41 -7.09
N GLU A 103 -7.00 13.93 -7.59
CA GLU A 103 -7.65 14.49 -8.78
C GLU A 103 -8.68 15.55 -8.39
N GLY A 104 -9.15 16.31 -9.39
CA GLY A 104 -10.03 17.45 -9.17
C GLY A 104 -9.27 18.72 -8.78
N THR A 105 -10.02 19.81 -8.64
CA THR A 105 -9.51 21.13 -8.26
C THR A 105 -9.61 21.34 -6.75
N ALA A 106 -8.85 22.31 -6.21
CA ALA A 106 -8.99 22.72 -4.81
C ALA A 106 -10.47 23.03 -4.43
N LYS A 107 -11.22 23.64 -5.35
CA LYS A 107 -12.64 23.97 -5.16
C LYS A 107 -13.53 22.73 -5.05
N ASP A 108 -13.21 21.65 -5.76
CA ASP A 108 -13.97 20.40 -5.68
C ASP A 108 -13.81 19.77 -4.28
N TRP A 109 -12.60 19.81 -3.72
CA TRP A 109 -12.33 19.31 -2.38
C TRP A 109 -12.92 20.20 -1.29
N GLU A 110 -12.93 21.53 -1.48
CA GLU A 110 -13.65 22.46 -0.59
C GLU A 110 -15.16 22.17 -0.60
N LEU A 111 -15.75 21.95 -1.78
CA LEU A 111 -17.16 21.61 -1.92
C LEU A 111 -17.50 20.32 -1.17
N LEU A 112 -16.66 19.29 -1.30
CA LEU A 112 -16.85 18.02 -0.60
C LEU A 112 -16.77 18.19 0.93
N ARG A 113 -15.75 18.90 1.42
CA ARG A 113 -15.57 19.21 2.84
C ARG A 113 -16.76 19.99 3.40
N ASP A 114 -17.18 21.05 2.72
CA ASP A 114 -18.24 21.93 3.20
C ASP A 114 -19.60 21.23 3.14
N GLY A 115 -19.83 20.38 2.14
CA GLY A 115 -20.96 19.46 2.11
C GLY A 115 -21.01 18.54 3.32
N ALA A 116 -19.90 17.91 3.70
CA ALA A 116 -19.82 17.07 4.89
C ALA A 116 -20.15 17.86 6.18
N ARG A 117 -19.66 19.09 6.31
CA ARG A 117 -19.97 19.97 7.47
C ARG A 117 -21.46 20.34 7.53
N LEU A 118 -22.11 20.59 6.40
CA LEU A 118 -23.54 20.86 6.34
C LEU A 118 -24.37 19.62 6.72
N LEU A 119 -23.98 18.45 6.22
CA LEU A 119 -24.62 17.18 6.58
C LEU A 119 -24.47 16.89 8.07
N ALA A 120 -23.29 17.14 8.66
CA ALA A 120 -23.07 16.98 10.10
C ALA A 120 -24.09 17.77 10.95
N ARG A 121 -24.42 19.00 10.53
CA ARG A 121 -25.44 19.84 11.20
C ARG A 121 -26.86 19.30 10.99
N ARG A 122 -27.14 18.69 9.84
CA ARG A 122 -28.46 18.16 9.48
C ARG A 122 -28.76 16.80 10.10
N PHE A 123 -27.73 16.00 10.36
CA PHE A 123 -27.86 14.63 10.87
C PHE A 123 -27.14 14.45 12.23
N PRO A 124 -27.67 15.00 13.33
CA PRO A 124 -27.06 14.86 14.66
C PRO A 124 -26.73 13.42 15.11
N PRO A 125 -27.54 12.39 14.78
CA PRO A 125 -27.17 11.00 15.10
C PRO A 125 -25.86 10.51 14.43
N LEU A 126 -25.39 11.19 13.39
CA LEU A 126 -24.13 10.90 12.70
C LEU A 126 -22.96 11.79 13.14
N ALA A 127 -23.11 12.55 14.23
CA ALA A 127 -22.07 13.47 14.68
C ALA A 127 -20.70 12.77 14.90
N GLY A 128 -20.70 11.56 15.47
CA GLY A 128 -19.47 10.77 15.66
C GLY A 128 -18.74 10.47 14.35
N TYR A 129 -19.49 10.10 13.29
CA TYR A 129 -18.93 9.87 11.95
C TYR A 129 -18.33 11.14 11.36
N PHE A 130 -19.07 12.25 11.39
CA PHE A 130 -18.59 13.50 10.81
C PHE A 130 -17.41 14.12 11.58
N ASN A 131 -17.32 13.91 12.89
CA ASN A 131 -16.17 14.35 13.69
C ASN A 131 -14.85 13.69 13.24
N ASP A 132 -14.92 12.48 12.68
CA ASP A 132 -13.77 11.72 12.18
C ASP A 132 -13.52 12.00 10.68
N LEU A 133 -14.59 12.12 9.87
CA LEU A 133 -14.51 12.41 8.44
C LEU A 133 -14.04 13.83 8.12
N VAL A 134 -14.58 14.85 8.80
CA VAL A 134 -14.32 16.25 8.45
C VAL A 134 -12.83 16.62 8.54
N PRO A 135 -12.08 16.24 9.60
CA PRO A 135 -10.64 16.49 9.64
C PRO A 135 -9.85 15.86 8.49
N VAL A 136 -10.27 14.69 8.00
CA VAL A 136 -9.66 14.02 6.84
C VAL A 136 -9.95 14.82 5.57
N LEU A 137 -11.18 15.27 5.38
CA LEU A 137 -11.55 16.13 4.24
C LEU A 137 -10.87 17.50 4.29
N ASP A 138 -10.65 18.06 5.49
CA ASP A 138 -9.87 19.28 5.69
C ASP A 138 -8.42 19.11 5.22
N ALA A 139 -7.76 18.00 5.61
CA ALA A 139 -6.41 17.68 5.16
C ALA A 139 -6.34 17.46 3.64
N LEU A 140 -7.30 16.73 3.06
CA LEU A 140 -7.36 16.51 1.61
C LEU A 140 -7.60 17.82 0.84
N ALA A 141 -8.49 18.70 1.31
CA ALA A 141 -8.72 20.01 0.72
C ALA A 141 -7.48 20.92 0.80
N ALA A 142 -6.77 20.91 1.94
CA ALA A 142 -5.51 21.62 2.08
C ALA A 142 -4.45 21.11 1.08
N ALA A 143 -4.28 19.79 0.98
CA ALA A 143 -3.36 19.17 0.02
C ALA A 143 -3.72 19.54 -1.43
N ALA A 144 -5.01 19.49 -1.80
CA ALA A 144 -5.49 19.86 -3.13
C ALA A 144 -5.27 21.35 -3.46
N ALA A 145 -5.27 22.22 -2.44
CA ALA A 145 -4.93 23.63 -2.56
C ALA A 145 -3.40 23.90 -2.60
N GLY A 146 -2.57 22.87 -2.60
CA GLY A 146 -1.10 23.00 -2.57
C GLY A 146 -0.53 23.35 -1.20
N VAL A 147 -1.33 23.29 -0.14
CA VAL A 147 -0.88 23.50 1.23
C VAL A 147 -0.22 22.21 1.74
N PRO A 148 1.03 22.25 2.24
CA PRO A 148 1.70 21.06 2.74
C PRO A 148 0.94 20.41 3.90
N VAL A 149 0.67 19.11 3.77
CA VAL A 149 0.09 18.27 4.83
C VAL A 149 1.18 17.40 5.44
N ARG A 150 1.13 17.20 6.76
CA ARG A 150 2.12 16.42 7.50
C ARG A 150 2.25 15.01 6.92
N ASN A 151 3.48 14.50 6.82
CA ASN A 151 3.73 13.14 6.33
C ASN A 151 3.01 12.06 7.15
N SER A 152 2.79 12.29 8.45
CA SER A 152 2.03 11.38 9.32
C SER A 152 0.59 11.14 8.84
N PHE A 153 -0.04 12.13 8.19
CA PHE A 153 -1.35 11.97 7.56
C PHE A 153 -1.27 10.95 6.42
N TRP A 154 -0.31 11.10 5.50
CA TRP A 154 -0.14 10.19 4.37
C TRP A 154 0.28 8.78 4.79
N LYS A 155 1.22 8.68 5.76
CA LYS A 155 1.59 7.40 6.39
C LYS A 155 0.40 6.70 7.04
N SER A 156 -0.66 7.43 7.36
CA SER A 156 -1.86 6.92 8.00
C SER A 156 -3.03 6.65 7.04
N LEU A 157 -2.81 6.61 5.72
CA LEU A 157 -3.89 6.41 4.75
C LEU A 157 -4.65 5.10 4.97
N TYR A 158 -3.96 3.97 4.89
CA TYR A 158 -4.58 2.64 4.95
C TYR A 158 -4.40 1.91 6.29
N LYS A 159 -3.33 2.25 7.02
CA LYS A 159 -3.04 1.79 8.37
C LYS A 159 -2.44 2.98 9.13
N PHE A 160 -2.75 3.11 10.42
CA PHE A 160 -2.23 4.21 11.23
C PHE A 160 -0.71 4.15 11.31
N ASN A 161 -0.06 5.31 11.12
CA ASN A 161 1.37 5.53 11.27
C ASN A 161 2.23 4.39 10.70
N GLU A 162 2.17 4.20 9.38
CA GLU A 162 2.96 3.23 8.61
C GLU A 162 2.83 1.76 9.07
N GLY A 163 2.11 0.96 8.29
CA GLY A 163 2.00 -0.47 8.55
C GLY A 163 1.63 -1.24 7.29
N SER A 164 1.84 -2.56 7.34
CA SER A 164 1.38 -3.47 6.30
C SER A 164 1.10 -4.88 6.84
N GLY A 165 0.51 -5.74 6.02
CA GLY A 165 0.14 -7.11 6.37
C GLY A 165 -1.10 -7.20 7.26
N GLY A 166 -1.50 -8.44 7.56
CA GLY A 166 -2.71 -8.75 8.33
C GLY A 166 -4.02 -8.35 7.62
N PRO A 167 -5.17 -8.89 8.07
CA PRO A 167 -6.46 -8.65 7.41
C PRO A 167 -7.09 -7.30 7.79
N TYR A 168 -6.46 -6.54 8.69
CA TYR A 168 -7.05 -5.35 9.30
C TYR A 168 -6.76 -4.09 8.49
N VAL A 169 -7.81 -3.31 8.28
CA VAL A 169 -7.83 -1.95 7.76
C VAL A 169 -7.87 -0.97 8.93
N GLY A 170 -7.02 0.03 8.88
CA GLY A 170 -6.94 1.11 9.86
C GLY A 170 -6.79 2.44 9.13
N GLY A 171 -6.16 3.42 9.78
CA GLY A 171 -5.86 4.69 9.13
C GLY A 171 -7.12 5.46 8.71
N TRP A 172 -6.91 6.64 8.14
CA TRP A 172 -7.98 7.57 7.86
C TRP A 172 -8.91 7.12 6.73
N ILE A 173 -8.55 6.13 5.90
CA ILE A 173 -9.48 5.54 4.92
C ILE A 173 -10.76 5.04 5.59
N THR A 174 -10.67 4.61 6.86
CA THR A 174 -11.83 4.14 7.63
C THR A 174 -12.81 5.27 7.94
N ALA A 175 -12.37 6.53 7.99
CA ALA A 175 -13.23 7.68 8.28
C ALA A 175 -14.32 7.90 7.22
N PHE A 176 -14.17 7.33 6.02
CA PHE A 176 -15.20 7.37 4.97
C PHE A 176 -16.40 6.46 5.24
N PHE A 177 -16.30 5.53 6.19
CA PHE A 177 -17.33 4.53 6.46
C PHE A 177 -18.02 4.80 7.79
N ALA A 178 -19.29 5.24 7.75
CA ALA A 178 -20.16 5.40 8.91
C ALA A 178 -20.69 4.05 9.43
N TYR A 179 -20.92 3.11 8.51
CA TYR A 179 -21.56 1.82 8.76
C TYR A 179 -20.66 0.67 8.34
N LEU A 180 -20.83 -0.46 9.02
CA LEU A 180 -20.24 -1.75 8.67
C LEU A 180 -21.34 -2.74 8.32
N LYS A 181 -21.01 -3.78 7.54
CA LYS A 181 -21.87 -4.95 7.40
C LYS A 181 -22.12 -5.55 8.77
N ASP A 182 -23.37 -5.90 9.00
CA ASP A 182 -23.76 -6.71 10.13
C ASP A 182 -23.36 -8.16 9.87
N GLY A 183 -22.96 -8.87 10.93
CA GLY A 183 -22.57 -10.28 10.89
C GLY A 183 -23.73 -11.25 10.59
N GLY A 184 -24.69 -10.85 9.75
CA GLY A 184 -25.76 -11.71 9.23
C GLY A 184 -27.18 -11.12 9.27
N LEU A 185 -27.43 -9.97 9.92
CA LEU A 185 -28.80 -9.45 10.09
C LEU A 185 -29.34 -8.63 8.91
N GLY A 186 -28.55 -8.42 7.86
CA GLY A 186 -28.99 -7.75 6.63
C GLY A 186 -29.15 -6.23 6.70
N VAL A 187 -28.86 -5.60 7.84
CA VAL A 187 -28.93 -4.14 8.03
C VAL A 187 -27.57 -3.60 8.45
N PRO A 188 -26.95 -2.63 7.75
CA PRO A 188 -25.66 -2.06 8.17
C PRO A 188 -25.72 -1.45 9.57
N GLN A 189 -24.72 -1.74 10.40
CA GLN A 189 -24.62 -1.21 11.76
C GLN A 189 -23.70 0.01 11.79
N MET A 190 -24.13 1.07 12.48
CA MET A 190 -23.27 2.23 12.68
C MET A 190 -22.06 1.82 13.51
N ARG A 191 -20.88 2.30 13.12
CA ARG A 191 -19.66 2.06 13.91
C ARG A 191 -19.82 2.63 15.31
N SER A 192 -19.43 1.84 16.29
CA SER A 192 -19.40 2.27 17.70
C SER A 192 -18.19 3.16 18.03
N GLU A 193 -17.15 3.16 17.19
CA GLU A 193 -15.93 3.92 17.40
C GLU A 193 -15.44 4.60 16.11
N PHE A 194 -15.25 5.92 16.22
CA PHE A 194 -14.73 6.81 15.19
C PHE A 194 -13.46 7.47 15.74
N ASN A 195 -12.33 6.82 15.49
CA ASN A 195 -11.00 7.32 15.84
C ASN A 195 -9.98 6.52 15.03
N TRP A 196 -9.61 7.01 13.86
CA TRP A 196 -8.62 6.35 13.01
C TRP A 196 -7.17 6.52 13.50
N GLU A 197 -6.92 7.47 14.42
CA GLU A 197 -5.59 7.72 15.00
C GLU A 197 -5.18 6.66 16.05
N ARG A 198 -6.12 5.80 16.46
CA ARG A 198 -5.84 4.74 17.42
C ARG A 198 -5.11 3.58 16.73
N GLU A 199 -3.86 3.34 17.13
CA GLU A 199 -3.10 2.17 16.72
C GLU A 199 -3.79 0.87 17.19
N ARG A 200 -3.97 -0.07 16.27
CA ARG A 200 -4.52 -1.40 16.59
C ARG A 200 -3.62 -2.49 15.99
N VAL A 201 -2.68 -2.97 16.81
CA VAL A 201 -1.68 -3.97 16.40
C VAL A 201 -2.33 -5.35 16.16
N PHE A 202 -3.34 -5.71 16.96
CA PHE A 202 -4.11 -6.94 16.83
C PHE A 202 -5.60 -6.64 17.05
N GLY A 203 -6.32 -6.38 15.96
CA GLY A 203 -7.73 -6.02 15.96
C GLY A 203 -8.02 -4.81 15.07
N GLY A 204 -9.21 -4.72 14.50
CA GLY A 204 -9.55 -3.67 13.54
C GLY A 204 -10.64 -4.12 12.59
N LEU A 205 -10.96 -3.27 11.62
CA LEU A 205 -11.94 -3.58 10.60
C LEU A 205 -11.31 -4.49 9.56
N THR A 206 -11.92 -5.61 9.21
CA THR A 206 -11.47 -6.42 8.07
C THR A 206 -12.19 -6.00 6.80
N THR A 207 -11.62 -6.28 5.63
CA THR A 207 -12.16 -5.80 4.34
C THR A 207 -13.59 -6.29 4.06
N ASP A 208 -13.96 -7.47 4.58
CA ASP A 208 -15.29 -8.04 4.46
C ASP A 208 -16.36 -7.29 5.28
N MET A 209 -15.96 -6.57 6.33
CA MET A 209 -16.87 -5.78 7.17
C MET A 209 -17.37 -4.50 6.49
N PHE A 210 -16.74 -4.03 5.42
CA PHE A 210 -17.20 -2.81 4.75
C PHE A 210 -18.39 -3.10 3.84
N PRO A 211 -19.43 -2.24 3.85
CA PRO A 211 -20.58 -2.40 2.97
C PRO A 211 -20.17 -2.30 1.49
N PRO A 212 -20.99 -2.82 0.56
CA PRO A 212 -20.76 -2.59 -0.87
C PRO A 212 -20.70 -1.09 -1.18
N HIS A 213 -19.80 -0.71 -2.08
CA HIS A 213 -19.62 0.67 -2.55
C HIS A 213 -20.54 1.02 -3.73
N VAL A 214 -21.51 0.16 -4.02
CA VAL A 214 -22.48 0.30 -5.11
C VAL A 214 -23.86 0.53 -4.50
N SER A 215 -24.48 1.65 -4.86
CA SER A 215 -25.88 1.92 -4.57
C SER A 215 -26.77 1.25 -5.60
N LYS A 216 -27.90 0.71 -5.15
CA LYS A 216 -28.90 0.06 -6.00
C LYS A 216 -30.27 0.67 -5.74
N VAL A 217 -31.00 0.99 -6.80
CA VAL A 217 -32.40 1.48 -6.73
C VAL A 217 -33.25 0.66 -7.68
N ASP A 218 -34.27 0.01 -7.14
CA ASP A 218 -35.24 -0.74 -7.95
C ASP A 218 -36.28 0.20 -8.55
N PHE A 219 -36.66 -0.06 -9.80
CA PHE A 219 -37.71 0.67 -10.49
C PHE A 219 -38.51 -0.24 -11.42
N VAL A 220 -39.73 0.18 -11.75
CA VAL A 220 -40.55 -0.48 -12.76
C VAL A 220 -40.47 0.34 -14.04
N TRP A 221 -40.12 -0.30 -15.14
CA TRP A 221 -40.20 0.28 -16.47
C TRP A 221 -41.48 -0.22 -17.16
N ASP A 222 -42.47 0.66 -17.28
CA ASP A 222 -43.65 0.41 -18.11
C ASP A 222 -43.29 0.59 -19.59
N TYR A 223 -43.20 -0.52 -20.31
CA TYR A 223 -42.99 -0.57 -21.74
C TYR A 223 -44.28 -0.96 -22.45
N TYR A 224 -45.06 0.05 -22.85
CA TYR A 224 -46.35 -0.11 -23.56
C TYR A 224 -47.35 -1.03 -22.83
N GLY A 225 -47.46 -0.90 -21.50
CA GLY A 225 -48.32 -1.72 -20.66
C GLY A 225 -47.68 -3.02 -20.19
N THR A 226 -46.43 -3.30 -20.58
CA THR A 226 -45.63 -4.41 -20.02
C THR A 226 -44.72 -3.86 -18.94
N GLU A 227 -44.94 -4.26 -17.69
CA GLU A 227 -44.08 -3.90 -16.57
C GLU A 227 -42.80 -4.75 -16.56
N LEU A 228 -41.66 -4.08 -16.75
CA LEU A 228 -40.33 -4.66 -16.61
C LEU A 228 -39.73 -4.26 -15.27
N LEU A 229 -39.32 -5.24 -14.49
CA LEU A 229 -38.72 -5.03 -13.17
C LEU A 229 -37.22 -4.76 -13.34
N MET A 230 -36.79 -3.54 -13.04
CA MET A 230 -35.42 -3.08 -13.33
C MET A 230 -34.71 -2.61 -12.06
N SER A 231 -33.39 -2.46 -12.15
CA SER A 231 -32.58 -1.78 -11.13
C SER A 231 -31.57 -0.85 -11.78
N PHE A 232 -31.41 0.34 -11.20
CA PHE A 232 -30.20 1.14 -11.37
C PHE A 232 -29.16 0.67 -10.37
N ALA A 233 -27.92 0.50 -10.82
CA ALA A 233 -26.76 0.35 -9.97
C ALA A 233 -25.75 1.46 -10.29
N GLY A 234 -25.14 2.06 -9.26
CA GLY A 234 -24.16 3.12 -9.44
C GLY A 234 -23.15 3.18 -8.30
N GLY A 235 -21.89 3.44 -8.63
CA GLY A 235 -20.79 3.47 -7.66
C GLY A 235 -19.44 3.28 -8.33
N ILE A 236 -18.45 2.83 -7.57
CA ILE A 236 -17.17 2.37 -8.16
C ILE A 236 -17.45 1.00 -8.80
N LEU A 237 -17.31 0.87 -10.12
CA LEU A 237 -17.60 -0.41 -10.82
C LEU A 237 -16.36 -1.02 -11.46
N GLY A 238 -15.20 -0.37 -11.31
CA GLY A 238 -13.94 -0.84 -11.83
C GLY A 238 -12.76 -0.09 -11.24
N ILE A 239 -11.57 -0.61 -11.51
CA ILE A 239 -10.29 0.00 -11.15
C ILE A 239 -9.40 -0.11 -12.40
N ASP A 240 -8.81 1.02 -12.78
CA ASP A 240 -7.81 1.07 -13.85
C ASP A 240 -6.41 1.30 -13.26
N LEU A 241 -5.39 0.92 -14.04
CA LEU A 241 -4.02 1.37 -13.82
C LEU A 241 -3.70 2.45 -14.87
N ASP A 242 -3.60 3.71 -14.44
CA ASP A 242 -3.42 4.88 -15.30
C ASP A 242 -2.18 5.66 -14.86
N ASP A 243 -1.16 5.69 -15.73
CA ASP A 243 0.13 6.35 -15.48
C ASP A 243 0.82 5.86 -14.18
N GLY A 244 0.74 4.55 -13.92
CA GLY A 244 1.32 3.94 -12.72
C GLY A 244 0.50 4.15 -11.43
N PHE A 245 -0.69 4.76 -11.50
CA PHE A 245 -1.60 4.90 -10.36
C PHE A 245 -2.83 4.02 -10.52
N LEU A 246 -3.23 3.37 -9.42
CA LEU A 246 -4.55 2.75 -9.35
C LEU A 246 -5.62 3.83 -9.25
N ARG A 247 -6.62 3.78 -10.14
CA ARG A 247 -7.68 4.77 -10.24
C ARG A 247 -9.06 4.10 -10.17
N PRO A 248 -9.93 4.47 -9.21
CA PRO A 248 -11.29 3.98 -9.19
C PRO A 248 -12.09 4.56 -10.36
N ARG A 249 -12.95 3.73 -10.98
CA ARG A 249 -13.86 4.15 -12.04
C ARG A 249 -15.29 4.13 -11.54
N LEU A 250 -15.90 5.32 -11.54
CA LEU A 250 -17.33 5.46 -11.31
C LEU A 250 -18.09 5.00 -12.55
N GLY A 251 -19.17 4.27 -12.35
CA GLY A 251 -20.01 3.78 -13.42
C GLY A 251 -21.46 3.62 -12.99
N ILE A 252 -22.30 3.37 -14.00
CA ILE A 252 -23.70 3.01 -13.82
C ILE A 252 -24.00 1.73 -14.59
N ALA A 253 -24.98 0.98 -14.12
CA ALA A 253 -25.58 -0.13 -14.83
C ALA A 253 -27.10 -0.07 -14.70
N VAL A 254 -27.80 -0.49 -15.75
CA VAL A 254 -29.24 -0.71 -15.74
C VAL A 254 -29.45 -2.19 -16.01
N VAL A 255 -30.07 -2.89 -15.07
CA VAL A 255 -30.22 -4.35 -15.13
C VAL A 255 -31.68 -4.74 -14.99
N GLU A 256 -32.12 -5.70 -15.80
CA GLU A 256 -33.40 -6.37 -15.58
C GLU A 256 -33.25 -7.32 -14.39
N ARG A 257 -34.22 -7.30 -13.47
CA ARG A 257 -34.23 -8.19 -12.31
C ARG A 257 -34.71 -9.57 -12.79
N GLY A 258 -33.92 -10.61 -12.50
CA GLY A 258 -34.35 -11.98 -12.73
C GLY A 258 -35.67 -12.26 -12.01
N ARG A 259 -36.56 -13.02 -12.65
CA ARG A 259 -37.72 -13.60 -11.95
C ARG A 259 -37.16 -14.63 -10.96
N GLU A 260 -37.32 -14.37 -9.66
CA GLU A 260 -37.11 -15.38 -8.61
C GLU A 260 -38.05 -16.57 -8.80
#